data_AF-A0A967AYU2-F1
#
_entry.id   AF-A0A967AYU2-F1
#
_cell.length_a   1.000
_cell.length_b   1.000
_cell.length_c   1.000
_cell.angle_alpha   90.00
_cell.angle_beta   90.00
_cell.angle_gamma   90.00
#
_symmetry.space_group_name_H-M   'P 1'
#
loop_
_entity.id
_entity.type
_entity.pdbx_description
1 polymer ?
#
loop_
_entity_poly.entity_id
_entity_poly.type
_entity_poly.pdbx_seq_one_letter_code
_entity_poly.pdbx_strand_id
1 'polypeptide(L)'
;MAEPLQGHEVHTARELIRSGIEPWRGAAAASFTRARRGTYVDSARWHQLSPLQRHQVLVIGTLDSMSSQPLLSHHAAAAVWGLPILGKWPQRIDVLVDTRQGSSGHVHRWHVPSLPEPVYVSGFAVTSAARTVLDVVRSSSLAAGLVIADAALRHELCTPADLDAELAAVPGRARGLPIARAVIAIADAGSESVGESLSRAGMYAGGLPQPQLQVEVRDADGLIGWSDFGWEQAVGEFDGMVKYGLTAGSPANALALEKTREDRIRRNHRIARWIWADALTRVPMLHRLGEIGIRPDRGAQWLRSPLAHVPAAKRRRGFRAA
;
A
#
# COMPACT_ATOMS: atom_id res chain seq x y z
N MET A 1 -4.70 2.17 -7.87
CA MET A 1 -4.19 0.81 -7.54
C MET A 1 -3.52 0.23 -8.77
N ALA A 2 -2.65 -0.77 -8.63
CA ALA A 2 -2.18 -1.51 -9.81
C ALA A 2 -3.36 -2.32 -10.39
N GLU A 3 -3.52 -2.36 -11.71
CA GLU A 3 -4.54 -3.20 -12.32
C GLU A 3 -4.27 -4.67 -12.01
N PRO A 4 -5.31 -5.44 -11.62
CA PRO A 4 -5.15 -6.87 -11.36
C PRO A 4 -4.75 -7.60 -12.64
N LEU A 5 -3.76 -8.48 -12.53
CA LEU A 5 -3.40 -9.40 -13.61
C LEU A 5 -4.60 -10.24 -14.02
N GLN A 6 -4.86 -10.31 -15.32
CA GLN A 6 -5.84 -11.23 -15.87
C GLN A 6 -5.22 -12.63 -15.96
N GLY A 7 -6.00 -13.67 -15.61
CA GLY A 7 -5.49 -15.04 -15.47
C GLY A 7 -4.88 -15.65 -16.74
N HIS A 8 -5.21 -15.13 -17.93
CA HIS A 8 -4.65 -15.61 -19.21
C HIS A 8 -3.18 -15.25 -19.42
N GLU A 9 -2.63 -14.32 -18.62
CA GLU A 9 -1.22 -13.91 -18.71
C GLU A 9 -0.26 -14.84 -17.95
N VAL A 10 -0.80 -15.84 -17.24
CA VAL A 10 -0.03 -16.82 -16.48
C VAL A 10 -0.25 -18.20 -17.09
N HIS A 11 0.85 -18.87 -17.41
CA HIS A 11 0.82 -20.20 -18.02
C HIS A 11 1.33 -21.25 -17.05
N THR A 12 0.60 -22.34 -16.93
CA THR A 12 1.08 -23.52 -16.23
C THR A 12 2.01 -24.30 -17.16
N ALA A 13 2.97 -25.04 -16.58
CA ALA A 13 3.79 -25.96 -17.37
C ALA A 13 2.93 -26.97 -18.13
N ARG A 14 1.83 -27.43 -17.51
CA ARG A 14 0.90 -28.39 -18.13
C ARG A 14 0.23 -27.82 -19.37
N GLU A 15 -0.20 -26.55 -19.34
CA GLU A 15 -0.83 -25.88 -20.48
C GLU A 15 0.15 -25.68 -21.64
N LEU A 16 1.38 -25.24 -21.34
CA LEU A 16 2.41 -25.05 -22.36
C LEU A 16 2.77 -26.37 -23.02
N ILE A 17 2.98 -27.44 -22.25
CA ILE A 17 3.26 -28.78 -22.78
C ILE A 17 2.09 -29.27 -23.65
N ARG A 18 0.84 -29.08 -23.20
CA ARG A 18 -0.36 -29.46 -23.97
C ARG A 18 -0.42 -28.71 -25.31
N SER A 19 0.14 -27.50 -25.36
CA SER A 19 0.25 -26.68 -26.56
C SER A 19 1.51 -26.94 -27.38
N GLY A 20 2.28 -27.99 -27.06
CA GLY A 20 3.51 -28.37 -27.76
C GLY A 20 4.74 -27.53 -27.41
N ILE A 21 4.67 -26.71 -26.35
CA ILE A 21 5.74 -25.83 -25.91
C ILE A 21 6.41 -26.39 -24.65
N GLU A 22 7.70 -26.68 -24.73
CA GLU A 22 8.53 -26.98 -23.56
C GLU A 22 9.27 -25.71 -23.08
N PRO A 23 8.78 -24.99 -22.06
CA PRO A 23 9.30 -23.67 -21.68
C PRO A 23 10.70 -23.70 -21.03
N TRP A 24 11.33 -24.85 -20.94
CA TRP A 24 12.71 -25.03 -20.45
C TRP A 24 13.66 -25.54 -21.54
N ARG A 25 13.23 -25.63 -22.81
CA ARG A 25 14.08 -26.09 -23.94
C ARG A 25 14.02 -25.16 -25.14
N GLY A 26 15.09 -25.19 -25.93
CA GLY A 26 15.19 -24.53 -27.23
C GLY A 26 14.91 -23.02 -27.19
N ALA A 27 14.33 -22.48 -28.26
CA ALA A 27 13.97 -21.07 -28.35
C ALA A 27 12.90 -20.66 -27.31
N ALA A 28 12.02 -21.58 -26.91
CA ALA A 28 10.97 -21.31 -25.92
C ALA A 28 11.52 -20.98 -24.52
N ALA A 29 12.70 -21.49 -24.17
CA ALA A 29 13.34 -21.16 -22.90
C ALA A 29 13.69 -19.66 -22.76
N ALA A 30 13.91 -18.96 -23.88
CA ALA A 30 14.13 -17.51 -23.87
C ALA A 30 12.80 -16.73 -23.79
N SER A 31 11.73 -17.27 -24.36
CA SER A 31 10.41 -16.63 -24.42
C SER A 31 9.65 -16.66 -23.10
N PHE A 32 9.97 -17.58 -22.17
CA PHE A 32 9.26 -17.71 -20.90
C PHE A 32 10.16 -17.52 -19.69
N THR A 33 9.72 -16.65 -18.77
CA THR A 33 10.31 -16.56 -17.44
C THR A 33 9.59 -17.49 -16.49
N ARG A 34 10.36 -18.36 -15.84
CA ARG A 34 9.84 -19.23 -14.78
C ARG A 34 9.63 -18.44 -13.49
N ALA A 35 8.40 -18.04 -13.21
CA ALA A 35 8.03 -17.37 -11.97
C ALA A 35 8.16 -18.30 -10.75
N ARG A 36 7.75 -19.56 -10.91
CA ARG A 36 8.01 -20.65 -9.94
C ARG A 36 7.97 -22.02 -10.61
N ARG A 37 8.28 -23.09 -9.88
CA ARG A 37 8.15 -24.46 -10.42
C ARG A 37 6.72 -24.67 -10.92
N GLY A 38 6.57 -24.96 -12.21
CA GLY A 38 5.28 -25.22 -12.82
C GLY A 38 4.52 -23.98 -13.32
N THR A 39 5.03 -22.76 -13.09
CA THR A 39 4.36 -21.50 -13.47
C THR A 39 5.32 -20.63 -14.27
N TYR A 40 4.85 -20.22 -15.44
CA TYR A 40 5.61 -19.48 -16.44
C TYR A 40 4.81 -18.27 -16.91
N VAL A 41 5.51 -17.22 -17.27
CA VAL A 41 4.96 -16.00 -17.87
C VAL A 41 5.84 -15.64 -19.04
N ASP A 42 5.28 -15.04 -20.08
CA ASP A 42 6.09 -14.46 -21.15
C ASP A 42 7.19 -13.54 -20.58
N SER A 43 8.43 -13.71 -21.05
CA SER A 43 9.59 -13.01 -20.52
C SER A 43 9.49 -11.50 -20.70
N ALA A 44 9.00 -11.00 -21.83
CA ALA A 44 8.85 -9.57 -22.05
C ALA A 44 7.82 -8.98 -21.09
N ARG A 45 6.70 -9.69 -20.90
CA ARG A 45 5.67 -9.31 -19.93
C ARG A 45 6.19 -9.31 -18.51
N TRP A 46 6.89 -10.36 -18.07
CA TRP A 46 7.41 -10.47 -16.70
C TRP A 46 8.27 -9.29 -16.26
N HIS A 47 9.09 -8.76 -17.16
CA HIS A 47 9.96 -7.60 -16.89
C HIS A 47 9.16 -6.30 -16.69
N GLN A 48 7.96 -6.20 -17.27
CA GLN A 48 7.07 -5.06 -17.12
C GLN A 48 6.17 -5.15 -15.87
N LEU A 49 5.98 -6.35 -15.32
CA LEU A 49 5.14 -6.54 -14.13
C LEU A 49 5.70 -5.82 -12.91
N SER A 50 4.82 -5.11 -12.20
CA SER A 50 5.11 -4.58 -10.88
C SER A 50 5.37 -5.71 -9.86
N PRO A 51 6.04 -5.44 -8.73
CA PRO A 51 6.22 -6.45 -7.68
C PRO A 51 4.91 -7.07 -7.17
N LEU A 52 3.84 -6.28 -7.08
CA LEU A 52 2.50 -6.76 -6.73
C LEU A 52 1.99 -7.76 -7.77
N GLN A 53 2.08 -7.40 -9.04
CA GLN A 53 1.66 -8.26 -10.14
C GLN A 53 2.48 -9.56 -10.18
N ARG A 54 3.80 -9.50 -9.96
CA ARG A 54 4.62 -10.72 -9.82
C ARG A 54 4.15 -11.61 -8.67
N HIS A 55 3.69 -11.04 -7.56
CA HIS A 55 3.09 -11.83 -6.48
C HIS A 55 1.73 -12.43 -6.89
N GLN A 56 0.90 -11.70 -7.65
CA GLN A 56 -0.35 -12.26 -8.22
C GLN A 56 -0.05 -13.48 -9.13
N VAL A 57 1.01 -13.44 -9.94
CA VAL A 57 1.47 -14.62 -10.71
C VAL A 57 1.77 -15.81 -9.79
N LEU A 58 2.43 -15.57 -8.66
CA LEU A 58 2.71 -16.63 -7.68
C LEU A 58 1.44 -17.16 -7.04
N VAL A 59 0.45 -16.31 -6.75
CA VAL A 59 -0.88 -16.72 -6.26
C VAL A 59 -1.53 -17.65 -7.27
N ILE A 60 -1.71 -17.20 -8.52
CA ILE A 60 -2.36 -17.97 -9.60
C ILE A 60 -1.68 -19.32 -9.79
N GLY A 61 -0.35 -19.32 -9.94
CA GLY A 61 0.42 -20.54 -10.15
C GLY A 61 0.37 -21.52 -8.97
N THR A 62 0.14 -21.03 -7.75
CA THR A 62 -0.04 -21.91 -6.58
C THR A 62 -1.40 -22.56 -6.60
N LEU A 63 -2.44 -21.78 -6.88
CA LEU A 63 -3.81 -22.25 -6.85
C LEU A 63 -4.09 -23.31 -7.91
N ASP A 64 -3.48 -23.19 -9.09
CA ASP A 64 -3.56 -24.23 -10.14
C ASP A 64 -3.07 -25.60 -9.66
N SER A 65 -2.09 -25.63 -8.75
CA SER A 65 -1.55 -26.88 -8.20
C SER A 65 -2.38 -27.47 -7.06
N MET A 66 -3.42 -26.78 -6.59
CA MET A 66 -4.25 -27.19 -5.47
C MET A 66 -5.51 -27.91 -5.93
N SER A 67 -5.96 -28.91 -5.15
CA SER A 67 -7.18 -29.67 -5.44
C SER A 67 -8.48 -28.90 -5.16
N SER A 68 -8.40 -27.82 -4.38
CA SER A 68 -9.51 -26.93 -4.05
C SER A 68 -8.99 -25.51 -3.90
N GLN A 69 -9.83 -24.53 -4.24
CA GLN A 69 -9.49 -23.13 -4.02
C GLN A 69 -9.51 -22.81 -2.51
N PRO A 70 -8.38 -22.38 -1.93
CA PRO A 70 -8.33 -21.95 -0.54
C PRO A 70 -8.86 -20.52 -0.40
N LEU A 71 -9.19 -20.13 0.83
CA LEU A 71 -9.42 -18.73 1.17
C LEU A 71 -8.07 -18.00 1.30
N LEU A 72 -7.75 -17.13 0.33
CA LEU A 72 -6.54 -16.32 0.39
C LEU A 72 -6.63 -15.27 1.50
N SER A 73 -5.52 -15.00 2.18
CA SER A 73 -5.44 -13.97 3.23
C SER A 73 -4.11 -13.23 3.20
N HIS A 74 -3.91 -12.32 4.16
CA HIS A 74 -2.67 -11.55 4.34
C HIS A 74 -2.15 -10.97 3.01
N HIS A 75 -0.89 -11.26 2.64
CA HIS A 75 -0.27 -10.71 1.44
C HIS A 75 -0.88 -11.26 0.15
N ALA A 76 -1.34 -12.52 0.15
CA ALA A 76 -1.97 -13.09 -1.04
C ALA A 76 -3.30 -12.37 -1.35
N ALA A 77 -4.15 -12.16 -0.33
CA ALA A 77 -5.37 -11.39 -0.49
C ALA A 77 -5.07 -9.91 -0.80
N ALA A 78 -4.08 -9.29 -0.14
CA ALA A 78 -3.70 -7.91 -0.41
C ALA A 78 -3.31 -7.69 -1.88
N ALA A 79 -2.57 -8.63 -2.47
CA ALA A 79 -2.23 -8.57 -3.89
C ALA A 79 -3.46 -8.70 -4.79
N VAL A 80 -4.42 -9.57 -4.45
CA VAL A 80 -5.68 -9.69 -5.21
C VAL A 80 -6.52 -8.42 -5.11
N TRP A 81 -6.59 -7.80 -3.92
CA TRP A 81 -7.23 -6.51 -3.69
C TRP A 81 -6.51 -5.32 -4.34
N GLY A 82 -5.29 -5.52 -4.87
CA GLY A 82 -4.48 -4.43 -5.44
C GLY A 82 -3.88 -3.49 -4.40
N LEU A 83 -3.82 -3.93 -3.13
CA LEU A 83 -3.29 -3.17 -2.01
C LEU A 83 -1.75 -3.16 -2.00
N PRO A 84 -1.11 -2.00 -1.76
CA PRO A 84 0.34 -1.90 -1.66
C PRO A 84 0.85 -2.47 -0.33
N ILE A 85 2.13 -2.86 -0.31
CA ILE A 85 2.86 -3.19 0.92
C ILE A 85 4.15 -2.40 0.99
N LEU A 86 4.68 -2.27 2.20
CA LEU A 86 6.03 -1.75 2.44
C LEU A 86 7.04 -2.91 2.48
N GLY A 87 7.99 -2.92 1.56
CA GLY A 87 9.05 -3.93 1.50
C GLY A 87 8.85 -4.96 0.39
N LYS A 88 9.36 -6.18 0.60
CA LYS A 88 9.33 -7.25 -0.41
C LYS A 88 8.09 -8.12 -0.24
N TRP A 89 7.47 -8.48 -1.36
CA TRP A 89 6.40 -9.47 -1.38
C TRP A 89 6.91 -10.85 -0.96
N PRO A 90 6.17 -11.59 -0.11
CA PRO A 90 6.56 -12.92 0.31
C PRO A 90 6.52 -13.90 -0.87
N GLN A 91 7.35 -14.94 -0.80
CA GLN A 91 7.37 -16.01 -1.80
C GLN A 91 6.33 -17.09 -1.52
N ARG A 92 5.90 -17.23 -0.27
CA ARG A 92 4.80 -18.13 0.12
C ARG A 92 3.47 -17.41 -0.02
N ILE A 93 2.44 -18.18 -0.36
CA ILE A 93 1.06 -17.71 -0.50
C ILE A 93 0.33 -17.97 0.81
N ASP A 94 -0.14 -16.91 1.43
CA ASP A 94 -0.90 -16.95 2.68
C ASP A 94 -2.35 -17.38 2.43
N VAL A 95 -2.80 -18.40 3.16
CA VAL A 95 -4.19 -18.90 3.11
C VAL A 95 -4.73 -19.12 4.51
N LEU A 96 -6.03 -18.92 4.71
CA LEU A 96 -6.72 -19.35 5.93
C LEU A 96 -7.13 -20.82 5.82
N VAL A 97 -7.04 -21.52 6.94
CA VAL A 97 -7.59 -22.88 7.14
C VAL A 97 -8.22 -22.98 8.53
N ASP A 98 -9.28 -23.76 8.65
CA ASP A 98 -9.93 -24.11 9.92
C ASP A 98 -9.63 -25.55 10.37
N THR A 99 -8.90 -26.30 9.54
CA THR A 99 -8.40 -27.64 9.85
C THR A 99 -6.90 -27.60 10.07
N ARG A 100 -6.40 -28.46 10.98
CA ARG A 100 -4.96 -28.58 11.25
C ARG A 100 -4.25 -29.24 10.08
N GLN A 101 -3.86 -28.43 9.10
CA GLN A 101 -3.02 -28.82 7.98
C GLN A 101 -1.66 -28.12 8.08
N GLY A 102 -0.59 -28.86 7.82
CA GLY A 102 0.75 -28.29 7.75
C GLY A 102 0.89 -27.29 6.59
N SER A 103 1.74 -26.29 6.78
CA SER A 103 2.23 -25.46 5.65
C SER A 103 3.05 -26.33 4.69
N SER A 104 3.03 -25.98 3.41
CA SER A 104 3.86 -26.63 2.38
C SER A 104 4.92 -25.65 1.84
N GLY A 105 5.79 -26.10 0.94
CA GLY A 105 6.93 -25.28 0.49
C GLY A 105 6.54 -23.87 0.00
N HIS A 106 5.41 -23.74 -0.70
CA HIS A 106 4.94 -22.47 -1.29
C HIS A 106 3.66 -21.91 -0.65
N VAL A 107 3.05 -22.63 0.30
CA VAL A 107 1.80 -22.22 0.95
C VAL A 107 2.04 -22.06 2.44
N HIS A 108 1.71 -20.88 2.95
CA HIS A 108 1.68 -20.62 4.39
C HIS A 108 0.24 -20.65 4.88
N ARG A 109 -0.05 -21.55 5.82
CA ARG A 109 -1.41 -21.78 6.33
C ARG A 109 -1.59 -21.15 7.70
N TRP A 110 -2.52 -20.20 7.77
CA TRP A 110 -2.94 -19.56 9.01
C TRP A 110 -4.19 -20.25 9.55
N HIS A 111 -4.08 -20.79 10.76
CA HIS A 111 -5.19 -21.50 11.39
C HIS A 111 -6.13 -20.52 12.10
N VAL A 112 -7.43 -20.63 11.82
CA VAL A 112 -8.51 -19.91 12.49
C VAL A 112 -9.54 -20.89 13.06
N PRO A 113 -10.31 -20.52 14.11
CA PRO A 113 -11.34 -21.41 14.65
C PRO A 113 -12.46 -21.74 13.65
N SER A 114 -12.80 -20.76 12.80
CA SER A 114 -13.74 -20.88 11.70
C SER A 114 -13.29 -19.97 10.56
N LEU A 115 -13.50 -20.40 9.33
CA LEU A 115 -13.26 -19.54 8.17
C LEU A 115 -14.31 -18.41 8.14
N PRO A 116 -13.91 -17.16 7.87
CA PRO A 116 -14.88 -16.12 7.57
C PRO A 116 -15.50 -16.34 6.18
N GLU A 117 -16.64 -15.71 5.93
CA GLU A 117 -17.28 -15.73 4.61
C GLU A 117 -16.33 -15.15 3.55
N PRO A 118 -16.13 -15.86 2.42
CA PRO A 118 -15.24 -15.40 1.36
C PRO A 118 -15.85 -14.22 0.61
N VAL A 119 -14.99 -13.28 0.23
CA VAL A 119 -15.28 -12.29 -0.81
C VAL A 119 -14.62 -12.75 -2.10
N TYR A 120 -15.33 -12.66 -3.22
CA TYR A 120 -14.77 -13.05 -4.52
C TYR A 120 -14.30 -11.83 -5.29
N VAL A 121 -13.00 -11.80 -5.60
CA VAL A 121 -12.36 -10.73 -6.37
C VAL A 121 -11.62 -11.37 -7.54
N SER A 122 -11.98 -11.00 -8.77
CA SER A 122 -11.40 -11.56 -10.00
C SER A 122 -11.41 -13.10 -10.04
N GLY A 123 -12.44 -13.73 -9.47
CA GLY A 123 -12.60 -15.18 -9.42
C GLY A 123 -11.84 -15.90 -8.29
N PHE A 124 -11.15 -15.17 -7.42
CA PHE A 124 -10.44 -15.73 -6.26
C PHE A 124 -11.25 -15.51 -4.97
N ALA A 125 -11.37 -16.56 -4.16
CA ALA A 125 -11.87 -16.44 -2.79
C ALA A 125 -10.80 -15.78 -1.89
N VAL A 126 -11.12 -14.61 -1.36
CA VAL A 126 -10.24 -13.80 -0.51
C VAL A 126 -10.95 -13.38 0.78
N THR A 127 -10.19 -13.10 1.84
CA THR A 127 -10.75 -12.40 3.01
C THR A 127 -11.25 -11.01 2.62
N SER A 128 -12.23 -10.49 3.36
CA SER A 128 -12.69 -9.09 3.20
C SER A 128 -11.50 -8.12 3.24
N ALA A 129 -11.63 -6.93 2.65
CA ALA A 129 -10.53 -5.96 2.67
C ALA A 129 -10.14 -5.57 4.10
N ALA A 130 -11.11 -5.33 4.98
CA ALA A 130 -10.85 -5.03 6.40
C ALA A 130 -10.11 -6.17 7.11
N ARG A 131 -10.54 -7.41 6.90
CA ARG A 131 -9.85 -8.58 7.47
C ARG A 131 -8.43 -8.73 6.91
N THR A 132 -8.27 -8.54 5.61
CA THR A 132 -6.95 -8.57 4.93
C THR A 132 -5.99 -7.56 5.54
N VAL A 133 -6.46 -6.31 5.73
CA VAL A 133 -5.70 -5.25 6.41
C VAL A 133 -5.31 -5.69 7.81
N LEU A 134 -6.26 -6.14 8.63
CA LEU A 134 -6.00 -6.56 10.01
C LEU A 134 -4.95 -7.69 10.08
N ASP A 135 -5.09 -8.71 9.24
CA ASP A 135 -4.21 -9.87 9.17
C ASP A 135 -2.77 -9.46 8.81
N VAL A 136 -2.59 -8.59 7.80
CA VAL A 136 -1.27 -8.03 7.45
C VAL A 136 -0.73 -7.17 8.60
N VAL A 137 -1.54 -6.25 9.13
CA VAL A 137 -1.13 -5.31 10.18
C VAL A 137 -0.59 -6.04 11.41
N ARG A 138 -1.26 -7.08 11.89
CA ARG A 138 -0.86 -7.86 13.07
C ARG A 138 0.49 -8.57 12.95
N SER A 139 1.00 -8.73 11.74
CA SER A 139 2.30 -9.36 11.46
C SER A 139 3.36 -8.39 10.95
N SER A 140 3.08 -7.09 10.96
CA SER A 140 3.90 -6.05 10.34
C SER A 140 4.41 -4.99 11.33
N SER A 141 5.26 -4.08 10.86
CA SER A 141 5.62 -2.87 11.60
C SER A 141 4.50 -1.82 11.51
N LEU A 142 4.49 -0.82 12.39
CA LEU A 142 3.55 0.31 12.32
C LEU A 142 3.49 0.93 10.92
N ALA A 143 4.66 1.20 10.31
CA ALA A 143 4.74 1.81 8.99
C ALA A 143 4.17 0.91 7.88
N ALA A 144 4.50 -0.37 7.90
CA ALA A 144 3.98 -1.32 6.91
C ALA A 144 2.47 -1.52 7.07
N GLY A 145 1.97 -1.57 8.30
CA GLY A 145 0.54 -1.64 8.58
C GLY A 145 -0.22 -0.40 8.15
N LEU A 146 0.35 0.80 8.38
CA LEU A 146 -0.29 2.05 7.99
C LEU A 146 -0.42 2.19 6.47
N VAL A 147 0.60 1.76 5.72
CA VAL A 147 0.58 1.74 4.24
C VAL A 147 -0.62 0.98 3.68
N ILE A 148 -0.88 -0.23 4.19
CA ILE A 148 -1.98 -1.05 3.69
C ILE A 148 -3.34 -0.53 4.18
N ALA A 149 -3.42 -0.06 5.43
CA ALA A 149 -4.66 0.47 6.01
C ALA A 149 -5.11 1.76 5.32
N ASP A 150 -4.21 2.75 5.15
CA ASP A 150 -4.50 4.00 4.45
C ASP A 150 -4.93 3.74 3.01
N ALA A 151 -4.24 2.81 2.32
CA ALA A 151 -4.61 2.45 0.95
C ALA A 151 -6.00 1.82 0.87
N ALA A 152 -6.37 0.94 1.80
CA ALA A 152 -7.70 0.32 1.82
C ALA A 152 -8.81 1.36 2.05
N LEU A 153 -8.59 2.30 2.98
CA LEU A 153 -9.53 3.39 3.24
C LEU A 153 -9.64 4.36 2.06
N ARG A 154 -8.51 4.75 1.46
CA ARG A 154 -8.48 5.66 0.31
C ARG A 154 -9.22 5.12 -0.90
N HIS A 155 -9.08 3.83 -1.18
CA HIS A 155 -9.76 3.16 -2.29
C HIS A 155 -11.15 2.67 -1.92
N GLU A 156 -11.66 3.06 -0.75
CA GLU A 156 -13.00 2.74 -0.26
C GLU A 156 -13.28 1.22 -0.25
N LEU A 157 -12.24 0.39 -0.08
CA LEU A 157 -12.38 -1.07 -0.01
C LEU A 157 -12.97 -1.52 1.32
N CYS A 158 -12.82 -0.68 2.35
CA CYS A 158 -13.46 -0.82 3.64
C CYS A 158 -13.61 0.56 4.29
N THR A 159 -14.44 0.64 5.32
CA THR A 159 -14.61 1.82 6.16
C THR A 159 -13.76 1.73 7.44
N PRO A 160 -13.54 2.84 8.15
CA PRO A 160 -12.95 2.79 9.49
C PRO A 160 -13.73 1.89 10.46
N ALA A 161 -15.07 1.89 10.36
CA ALA A 161 -15.93 1.05 11.19
C ALA A 161 -15.71 -0.45 10.93
N ASP A 162 -15.46 -0.85 9.67
CA ASP A 162 -15.13 -2.25 9.34
C ASP A 162 -13.80 -2.67 9.97
N LEU A 163 -12.80 -1.79 9.97
CA LEU A 163 -11.51 -2.05 10.63
C LEU A 163 -11.67 -2.17 12.15
N ASP A 164 -12.48 -1.30 12.76
CA ASP A 164 -12.77 -1.35 14.19
C ASP A 164 -13.52 -2.64 14.57
N ALA A 165 -14.47 -3.08 13.74
CA ALA A 165 -15.20 -4.33 13.95
C ALA A 165 -14.28 -5.56 13.89
N GLU A 166 -13.42 -5.64 12.88
CA GLU A 166 -12.43 -6.72 12.76
C GLU A 166 -11.45 -6.70 13.96
N LEU A 167 -11.01 -5.52 14.39
CA LEU A 167 -10.12 -5.35 15.54
C LEU A 167 -10.79 -5.79 16.86
N ALA A 168 -12.07 -5.47 17.05
CA ALA A 168 -12.84 -5.84 18.24
C ALA A 168 -13.05 -7.36 18.34
N ALA A 169 -13.10 -8.07 17.22
CA ALA A 169 -13.20 -9.53 17.17
C ALA A 169 -11.89 -10.25 17.52
N VAL A 170 -10.75 -9.54 17.61
CA VAL A 170 -9.46 -10.16 17.93
C VAL A 170 -9.37 -10.47 19.43
N PRO A 171 -9.00 -11.71 19.83
CA PRO A 171 -8.79 -12.04 21.23
C PRO A 171 -7.74 -11.14 21.89
N GLY A 172 -8.00 -10.68 23.12
CA GLY A 172 -7.19 -9.66 23.80
C GLY A 172 -5.70 -9.99 24.00
N ARG A 173 -5.30 -11.27 23.96
CA ARG A 173 -3.90 -11.73 24.08
C ARG A 173 -3.27 -12.12 22.74
N ALA A 174 -3.94 -11.83 21.63
CA ALA A 174 -3.45 -12.21 20.31
C ALA A 174 -2.17 -11.42 19.95
N ARG A 175 -1.21 -12.13 19.34
CA ARG A 175 0.01 -11.51 18.81
C ARG A 175 -0.34 -10.41 17.81
N GLY A 176 0.37 -9.29 17.91
CA GLY A 176 0.22 -8.13 17.02
C GLY A 176 -0.90 -7.16 17.37
N LEU A 177 -1.73 -7.46 18.38
CA LEU A 177 -2.86 -6.61 18.75
C LEU A 177 -2.48 -5.16 19.12
N PRO A 178 -1.38 -4.87 19.85
CA PRO A 178 -0.99 -3.49 20.14
C PRO A 178 -0.68 -2.68 18.87
N ILE A 179 -0.04 -3.30 17.88
CA ILE A 179 0.28 -2.64 16.61
C ILE A 179 -1.00 -2.44 15.79
N ALA A 180 -1.88 -3.44 15.76
CA ALA A 180 -3.18 -3.30 15.09
C ALA A 180 -4.02 -2.16 15.67
N ARG A 181 -4.09 -2.03 17.00
CA ARG A 181 -4.74 -0.91 17.67
C ARG A 181 -4.14 0.43 17.25
N ALA A 182 -2.81 0.55 17.27
CA ALA A 182 -2.13 1.79 16.91
C ALA A 182 -2.37 2.16 15.44
N VAL A 183 -2.21 1.22 14.50
CA VAL A 183 -2.43 1.45 13.06
C VAL A 183 -3.87 1.84 12.78
N ILE A 184 -4.84 1.07 13.29
CA ILE A 184 -6.27 1.34 13.04
C ILE A 184 -6.68 2.67 13.67
N ALA A 185 -6.16 3.02 14.85
CA ALA A 185 -6.43 4.31 15.46
C ALA A 185 -5.96 5.51 14.62
N ILE A 186 -4.90 5.35 13.82
CA ILE A 186 -4.30 6.46 13.04
C ILE A 186 -4.45 6.32 11.53
N ALA A 187 -5.06 5.26 10.99
CA ALA A 187 -5.23 5.11 9.54
C ALA A 187 -6.06 6.24 8.92
N ASP A 188 -5.77 6.66 7.70
CA ASP A 188 -6.45 7.80 7.08
C ASP A 188 -6.50 7.63 5.55
N ALA A 189 -7.65 7.96 4.97
CA ALA A 189 -7.86 7.88 3.52
C ALA A 189 -7.10 8.97 2.74
N GLY A 190 -6.61 10.01 3.41
CA GLY A 190 -5.91 11.15 2.81
C GLY A 190 -4.48 10.86 2.36
N SER A 191 -3.86 9.74 2.75
CA SER A 191 -2.53 9.38 2.25
C SER A 191 -2.59 8.79 0.85
N GLU A 192 -1.99 9.48 -0.12
CA GLU A 192 -2.08 9.14 -1.54
C GLU A 192 -0.94 8.21 -2.01
N SER A 193 0.08 8.00 -1.19
CA SER A 193 1.22 7.15 -1.55
C SER A 193 1.76 6.34 -0.37
N VAL A 194 2.52 5.28 -0.68
CA VAL A 194 3.25 4.48 0.32
C VAL A 194 4.21 5.35 1.11
N GLY A 195 4.86 6.32 0.46
CA GLY A 195 5.80 7.22 1.10
C GLY A 195 5.12 8.21 2.06
N GLU A 196 3.91 8.68 1.74
CA GLU A 196 3.11 9.49 2.66
C GLU A 196 2.71 8.70 3.91
N SER A 197 2.16 7.50 3.77
CA SER A 197 1.81 6.65 4.92
C SER A 197 3.05 6.28 5.75
N LEU A 198 4.19 6.01 5.11
CA LEU A 198 5.48 5.81 5.81
C LEU A 198 5.89 7.07 6.59
N SER A 199 5.74 8.24 6.00
CA SER A 199 6.06 9.53 6.64
C SER A 199 5.18 9.76 7.87
N ARG A 200 3.87 9.49 7.77
CA ARG A 200 2.93 9.57 8.89
C ARG A 200 3.30 8.63 10.03
N ALA A 201 3.66 7.38 9.71
CA ALA A 201 4.12 6.44 10.73
C ALA A 201 5.40 6.94 11.43
N GLY A 202 6.31 7.58 10.69
CA GLY A 202 7.50 8.23 11.24
C GLY A 202 7.16 9.43 12.14
N MET A 203 6.23 10.29 11.72
CA MET A 203 5.75 11.44 12.51
C MET A 203 5.07 11.00 13.81
N TYR A 204 4.18 10.00 13.75
CA TYR A 204 3.55 9.39 14.92
C TYR A 204 4.58 8.80 15.88
N ALA A 205 5.52 8.01 15.36
CA ALA A 205 6.58 7.41 16.18
C ALA A 205 7.54 8.47 16.76
N GLY A 206 7.69 9.62 16.10
CA GLY A 206 8.46 10.77 16.58
C GLY A 206 7.69 11.67 17.56
N GLY A 207 6.41 11.38 17.83
CA GLY A 207 5.56 12.18 18.71
C GLY A 207 5.24 13.58 18.16
N LEU A 208 5.36 13.79 16.86
CA LEU A 208 5.02 15.07 16.22
C LEU A 208 3.51 15.31 16.24
N PRO A 209 3.03 16.56 16.15
CA PRO A 209 1.61 16.84 15.99
C PRO A 209 1.03 16.20 14.72
N GLN A 210 -0.21 15.70 14.81
CA GLN A 210 -0.89 15.08 13.68
C GLN A 210 -1.04 16.10 12.53
N PRO A 211 -0.52 15.80 11.33
CA PRO A 211 -0.72 16.68 10.18
C PRO A 211 -2.17 16.57 9.68
N GLN A 212 -2.70 17.67 9.17
CA GLN A 212 -3.80 17.60 8.22
C GLN A 212 -3.25 17.07 6.89
N LEU A 213 -3.96 16.13 6.26
CA LEU A 213 -3.51 15.54 4.99
C LEU A 213 -4.11 16.27 3.81
N GLN A 214 -3.35 16.34 2.71
CA GLN A 214 -3.80 16.92 1.43
C GLN A 214 -4.39 18.32 1.66
N VAL A 215 -3.55 19.24 2.13
CA VAL A 215 -3.95 20.60 2.51
C VAL A 215 -3.83 21.52 1.30
N GLU A 216 -4.89 22.27 1.06
CA GLU A 216 -4.93 23.30 0.03
C GLU A 216 -4.06 24.50 0.46
N VAL A 217 -3.11 24.89 -0.39
CA VAL A 217 -2.19 26.00 -0.15
C VAL A 217 -2.53 27.15 -1.09
N ARG A 218 -2.77 28.34 -0.53
CA ARG A 218 -3.17 29.56 -1.25
C ARG A 218 -2.37 30.76 -0.79
N ASP A 219 -2.26 31.75 -1.67
CA ASP A 219 -1.79 33.10 -1.35
C ASP A 219 -2.74 34.16 -1.91
N ALA A 220 -2.33 35.43 -1.87
CA ALA A 220 -3.10 36.55 -2.41
C ALA A 220 -3.37 36.44 -3.93
N ASP A 221 -2.50 35.72 -4.67
CA ASP A 221 -2.63 35.49 -6.11
C ASP A 221 -3.51 34.25 -6.42
N GLY A 222 -4.03 33.57 -5.39
CA GLY A 222 -4.97 32.47 -5.51
C GLY A 222 -4.38 31.10 -5.15
N LEU A 223 -4.85 30.04 -5.82
CA LEU A 223 -4.42 28.67 -5.51
C LEU A 223 -2.96 28.45 -5.93
N ILE A 224 -2.14 27.95 -5.00
CA ILE A 224 -0.77 27.50 -5.28
C ILE A 224 -0.78 26.00 -5.59
N GLY A 225 -1.54 25.23 -4.80
CA GLY A 225 -1.69 23.80 -5.00
C GLY A 225 -2.08 23.07 -3.71
N TRP A 226 -1.65 21.80 -3.62
CA TRP A 226 -1.93 20.92 -2.51
C TRP A 226 -0.61 20.37 -1.97
N SER A 227 -0.42 20.37 -0.65
CA SER A 227 0.72 19.75 0.01
C SER A 227 0.27 18.54 0.82
N ASP A 228 1.13 17.53 0.92
CA ASP A 228 0.79 16.24 1.51
C ASP A 228 0.43 16.35 3.00
N PHE A 229 1.16 17.21 3.72
CA PHE A 229 1.04 17.41 5.16
C PHE A 229 0.92 18.90 5.49
N GLY A 230 -0.01 19.27 6.35
CA GLY A 230 -0.15 20.64 6.84
C GLY A 230 -0.30 20.74 8.35
N TRP A 231 0.29 21.81 8.88
CA TRP A 231 0.16 22.33 10.23
C TRP A 231 -0.14 23.84 10.12
N GLU A 232 -0.47 24.51 11.22
CA GLU A 232 -0.99 25.89 11.25
C GLU A 232 -0.25 26.88 10.30
N GLN A 233 1.09 26.89 10.31
CA GLN A 233 1.91 27.75 9.44
C GLN A 233 3.07 27.00 8.79
N ALA A 234 2.85 25.72 8.50
CA ALA A 234 3.90 24.85 7.96
C ALA A 234 3.30 23.76 7.08
N VAL A 235 4.02 23.40 6.03
CA VAL A 235 3.66 22.30 5.12
C VAL A 235 4.83 21.35 4.92
N GLY A 236 4.49 20.08 4.66
CA GLY A 236 5.43 19.03 4.36
C GLY A 236 5.06 18.34 3.05
N GLU A 237 6.05 18.04 2.22
CA GLU A 237 5.83 17.29 0.97
C GLU A 237 6.80 16.10 0.92
N PHE A 238 6.23 14.91 0.67
CA PHE A 238 6.99 13.72 0.38
C PHE A 238 7.26 13.66 -1.12
N ASP A 239 8.53 13.79 -1.49
CA ASP A 239 8.94 13.69 -2.88
C ASP A 239 9.25 12.22 -3.23
N GLY A 240 8.27 11.59 -3.89
CA GLY A 240 8.36 10.21 -4.35
C GLY A 240 9.34 9.96 -5.49
N MET A 241 10.00 11.00 -6.03
CA MET A 241 10.96 10.88 -7.12
C MET A 241 12.24 10.16 -6.69
N VAL A 242 12.23 8.83 -6.81
CA VAL A 242 13.42 8.05 -7.16
C VAL A 242 13.06 7.17 -8.36
N LYS A 243 13.08 7.77 -9.56
CA LYS A 243 13.50 7.05 -10.77
C LYS A 243 14.03 8.01 -11.82
N TYR A 244 15.19 7.66 -12.34
CA TYR A 244 15.92 8.32 -13.41
C TYR A 244 15.02 8.69 -14.58
N GLY A 245 15.15 9.95 -15.01
CA GLY A 245 14.93 10.48 -16.34
C GLY A 245 13.72 9.93 -17.09
N LEU A 246 12.67 10.74 -17.17
CA LEU A 246 11.87 11.03 -18.37
C LEU A 246 10.50 11.57 -17.92
N THR A 247 10.39 12.88 -17.80
CA THR A 247 9.11 13.57 -18.03
C THR A 247 9.14 14.13 -19.44
N ALA A 248 8.18 13.68 -20.26
CA ALA A 248 7.93 14.22 -21.58
C ALA A 248 7.40 15.66 -21.45
N GLY A 249 8.20 16.62 -21.90
CA GLY A 249 7.95 18.07 -21.85
C GLY A 249 9.28 18.82 -21.91
N SER A 250 9.30 20.10 -22.30
CA SER A 250 10.51 20.92 -22.18
C SER A 250 10.89 21.00 -20.70
N PRO A 251 12.03 20.42 -20.26
CA PRO A 251 12.39 20.34 -18.84
C PRO A 251 12.46 21.72 -18.17
N ALA A 252 12.75 22.76 -18.95
CA ALA A 252 12.90 24.13 -18.48
C ALA A 252 11.57 24.75 -17.98
N ASN A 253 10.45 24.50 -18.68
CA ASN A 253 9.17 25.10 -18.29
C ASN A 253 8.57 24.43 -17.05
N ALA A 254 8.70 23.10 -16.93
CA ALA A 254 8.26 22.37 -15.75
C ALA A 254 9.06 22.78 -14.50
N LEU A 255 10.38 22.95 -14.65
CA LEU A 255 11.25 23.42 -13.55
C LEU A 255 10.92 24.86 -13.15
N ALA A 256 10.63 25.75 -14.12
CA ALA A 256 10.24 27.13 -13.84
C ALA A 256 8.91 27.20 -13.07
N LEU A 257 7.91 26.41 -13.47
CA LEU A 257 6.61 26.34 -12.79
C LEU A 257 6.74 25.77 -11.37
N GLU A 258 7.54 24.72 -11.18
CA GLU A 258 7.80 24.16 -9.85
C GLU A 258 8.53 25.16 -8.96
N LYS A 259 9.52 25.90 -9.50
CA LYS A 259 10.21 26.95 -8.77
C LYS A 259 9.27 28.09 -8.36
N THR A 260 8.41 28.57 -9.27
CA THR A 260 7.42 29.60 -8.95
C THR A 260 6.43 29.12 -7.89
N ARG A 261 5.98 27.85 -7.96
CA ARG A 261 5.14 27.25 -6.92
C ARG A 261 5.85 27.25 -5.58
N GLU A 262 7.08 26.77 -5.52
CA GLU A 262 7.86 26.71 -4.28
C GLU A 262 8.08 28.10 -3.68
N ASP A 263 8.44 29.09 -4.50
CA ASP A 263 8.62 30.48 -4.06
C ASP A 263 7.34 31.05 -3.45
N ARG A 264 6.17 30.75 -4.03
CA ARG A 264 4.86 31.16 -3.51
C ARG A 264 4.52 30.48 -2.17
N ILE A 265 4.82 29.19 -2.03
CA ILE A 265 4.64 28.49 -0.75
C ILE A 265 5.55 29.11 0.31
N ARG A 266 6.84 29.32 0.02
CA ARG A 266 7.83 29.83 0.97
C ARG A 266 7.53 31.24 1.50
N ARG A 267 6.80 32.06 0.74
CA ARG A 267 6.35 33.38 1.20
C ARG A 267 5.30 33.33 2.31
N ASN A 268 4.52 32.25 2.38
CA ASN A 268 3.34 32.15 3.25
C ASN A 268 3.44 31.01 4.27
N HIS A 269 4.26 29.99 4.01
CA HIS A 269 4.41 28.80 4.84
C HIS A 269 5.89 28.40 4.97
N ARG A 270 6.24 27.87 6.15
CA ARG A 270 7.49 27.11 6.30
C ARG A 270 7.31 25.76 5.62
N ILE A 271 8.22 25.36 4.74
CA ILE A 271 8.12 24.10 3.98
C ILE A 271 9.30 23.18 4.25
N ALA A 272 9.00 21.90 4.50
CA ALA A 272 9.98 20.81 4.52
C ALA A 272 9.65 19.82 3.40
N ARG A 273 10.67 19.40 2.66
CA ARG A 273 10.56 18.33 1.64
C ARG A 273 11.53 17.22 1.98
N TRP A 274 11.13 15.99 1.74
CA TRP A 274 11.96 14.83 2.01
C TRP A 274 11.69 13.71 1.00
N ILE A 275 12.66 12.83 0.82
CA ILE A 275 12.61 11.73 -0.14
C ILE A 275 12.47 10.37 0.55
N TRP A 276 12.38 9.30 -0.24
CA TRP A 276 12.38 7.92 0.25
C TRP A 276 13.48 7.61 1.27
N ALA A 277 14.72 8.05 1.02
CA ALA A 277 15.86 7.77 1.91
C ALA A 277 15.65 8.38 3.31
N ASP A 278 15.06 9.58 3.37
CA ASP A 278 14.74 10.28 4.61
C ASP A 278 13.60 9.60 5.37
N ALA A 279 12.53 9.20 4.66
CA ALA A 279 11.35 8.57 5.23
C ALA A 279 11.63 7.14 5.74
N LEU A 280 12.47 6.36 5.05
CA LEU A 280 12.79 4.98 5.42
C LEU A 280 13.51 4.86 6.76
N THR A 281 14.42 5.79 7.05
CA THR A 281 15.14 5.82 8.34
C THR A 281 14.47 6.73 9.37
N ARG A 282 13.48 7.52 8.94
CA ARG A 282 12.70 8.55 9.64
C ARG A 282 13.50 9.72 10.22
N VAL A 283 14.71 9.51 10.72
CA VAL A 283 15.50 10.53 11.43
C VAL A 283 15.77 11.77 10.57
N PRO A 284 16.21 11.67 9.31
CA PRO A 284 16.42 12.85 8.47
C PRO A 284 15.13 13.62 8.21
N MET A 285 14.02 12.91 7.95
CA MET A 285 12.70 13.53 7.79
C MET A 285 12.29 14.30 9.06
N LEU A 286 12.42 13.69 10.24
CA LEU A 286 12.10 14.35 11.51
C LEU A 286 13.00 15.57 11.77
N HIS A 287 14.27 15.53 11.38
CA HIS A 287 15.17 16.67 11.48
C HIS A 287 14.69 17.84 10.62
N ARG A 288 14.36 17.59 9.36
CA ARG A 288 13.81 18.60 8.43
C ARG A 288 12.51 19.21 8.95
N LEU A 289 11.62 18.38 9.49
CA LEU A 289 10.39 18.86 10.14
C LEU A 289 10.70 19.74 11.36
N GLY A 290 11.74 19.40 12.13
CA GLY A 290 12.23 20.21 13.24
C GLY A 290 12.81 21.57 12.83
N GLU A 291 13.46 21.67 11.68
CA GLU A 291 14.00 22.93 11.11
C GLU A 291 12.88 23.92 10.80
N ILE A 292 11.71 23.44 10.35
CA ILE A 292 10.53 24.27 10.13
C ILE A 292 9.66 24.43 11.39
N GLY A 293 10.14 24.00 12.55
CA GLY A 293 9.50 24.21 13.85
C GLY A 293 8.42 23.19 14.23
N ILE A 294 8.31 22.06 13.52
CA ILE A 294 7.46 20.94 13.95
C ILE A 294 8.21 20.14 15.00
N ARG A 295 7.74 20.19 16.24
CA ARG A 295 8.39 19.57 17.41
C ARG A 295 7.47 18.53 18.05
N PRO A 296 8.01 17.54 18.78
CA PRO A 296 7.18 16.59 19.50
C PRO A 296 6.27 17.30 20.51
N ASP A 297 4.99 16.93 20.51
CA ASP A 297 3.98 17.47 21.41
C ASP A 297 3.27 16.32 22.15
N ARG A 298 3.43 16.29 23.48
CA ARG A 298 2.83 15.26 24.33
C ARG A 298 1.30 15.38 24.43
N GLY A 299 0.74 16.53 24.05
CA GLY A 299 -0.70 16.77 24.00
C GLY A 299 -1.34 16.47 22.64
N ALA A 300 -0.55 16.24 21.59
CA ALA A 300 -1.08 16.01 20.25
C ALA A 300 -1.79 14.65 20.15
N GLN A 301 -3.12 14.69 20.06
CA GLN A 301 -3.93 13.49 19.91
C GLN A 301 -4.00 13.06 18.44
N TRP A 302 -3.23 12.03 18.09
CA TRP A 302 -3.41 11.29 16.83
C TRP A 302 -4.56 10.30 16.88
N LEU A 303 -4.92 9.90 18.09
CA LEU A 303 -5.89 8.84 18.31
C LEU A 303 -7.26 9.39 17.97
N ARG A 304 -7.92 8.76 16.99
CA ARG A 304 -9.31 9.03 16.67
C ARG A 304 -10.16 9.00 17.95
N SER A 305 -10.87 10.08 18.23
CA SER A 305 -11.99 10.01 19.16
C SER A 305 -13.08 9.13 18.52
N PRO A 306 -13.67 8.15 19.22
CA PRO A 306 -14.67 7.22 18.65
C PRO A 306 -15.89 7.89 18.00
N LEU A 307 -16.09 9.20 18.22
CA LEU A 307 -17.29 9.95 17.82
C LEU A 307 -17.03 11.06 16.79
N ALA A 308 -15.81 11.25 16.29
CA ALA A 308 -15.51 12.31 15.33
C ALA A 308 -15.44 11.76 13.90
N HIS A 309 -16.59 11.41 13.32
CA HIS A 309 -16.69 11.22 11.88
C HIS A 309 -17.14 12.52 11.22
N VAL A 310 -16.19 13.24 10.64
CA VAL A 310 -16.48 14.14 9.52
C VAL A 310 -16.25 13.30 8.26
N PRO A 311 -17.29 13.06 7.44
CA PRO A 311 -17.12 12.37 6.16
C PRO A 311 -16.05 13.10 5.34
N ALA A 312 -15.18 12.35 4.66
CA ALA A 312 -14.35 12.91 3.59
C ALA A 312 -15.28 13.40 2.47
N ALA A 313 -15.84 14.60 2.63
CA ALA A 313 -16.67 15.22 1.63
C ALA A 313 -15.81 15.49 0.39
N LYS A 314 -16.04 14.71 -0.68
CA LYS A 314 -15.68 14.99 -2.08
C LYS A 314 -14.48 15.94 -2.27
N ARG A 315 -13.26 15.53 -1.91
CA ARG A 315 -12.03 16.15 -2.45
C ARG A 315 -11.70 15.46 -3.77
N ARG A 316 -12.62 15.51 -4.73
CA ARG A 316 -12.30 15.13 -6.10
C ARG A 316 -11.34 16.19 -6.64
N ARG A 317 -10.10 15.79 -6.94
CA ARG A 317 -9.24 16.47 -7.92
C ARG A 317 -10.11 16.75 -9.15
N GLY A 318 -10.48 18.01 -9.35
CA GLY A 318 -11.18 18.44 -10.56
C GLY A 318 -10.23 18.34 -11.74
N PHE A 319 -10.11 17.15 -12.33
CA PHE A 319 -9.56 17.00 -13.67
C PHE A 319 -10.60 17.56 -14.64
N ARG A 320 -10.61 18.89 -14.81
CA ARG A 320 -11.21 19.49 -15.99
C ARG A 320 -10.18 19.38 -17.11
N ALA A 321 -10.31 18.32 -17.90
CA ALA A 321 -9.86 18.37 -19.28
C ALA A 321 -10.82 19.33 -20.01
N ALA A 322 -10.30 20.48 -20.40
CA ALA A 322 -10.69 21.15 -21.63
C ALA A 322 -9.56 20.84 -22.64
#